data_AF-A0A6A6K0Z1-F1
#
_entry.id   AF-A0A6A6K0Z1-F1
#
_cell.length_a   1.000
_cell.length_b   1.000
_cell.length_c   1.000
_cell.angle_alpha   90.00
_cell.angle_beta   90.00
_cell.angle_gamma   90.00
#
_symmetry.space_group_name_H-M   'P 1'
#
loop_
_entity.id
_entity.type
_entity.pdbx_description
1 polymer ?
#
loop_
_entity_poly.entity_id
_entity_poly.type
_entity_poly.pdbx_seq_one_letter_code
_entity_poly.pdbx_strand_id
1 'polypeptide(L)'
;MFIIGGDFYRDRSYNNSILGGLLAFVFSCVPGVSNVLFSSVVTYAIRSKHSILGVPQQEIDKYGVVSEEIAGMMAENVLKTLEDVDIAVSITGIAGATAHFTSQAPAVMDPETGVVHIGLAKRGSKAQTFRHDWEHLTRFEVQKAVVQKAIGLLALAASSQAQLGC
;
A
#
# COMPACT_ATOMS: atom_id res chain seq x y z
N MET A 1 -7.03 -4.43 8.48
CA MET A 1 -6.83 -5.90 8.63
C MET A 1 -5.45 -6.21 9.18
N PHE A 2 -5.42 -6.05 10.50
CA PHE A 2 -4.41 -6.56 11.40
C PHE A 2 -4.52 -8.08 11.49
N ILE A 3 -3.38 -8.76 11.39
CA ILE A 3 -2.93 -9.67 12.45
C ILE A 3 -1.45 -9.35 12.66
N ILE A 4 -1.08 -9.09 13.92
CA ILE A 4 0.32 -9.02 14.37
C ILE A 4 0.79 -10.47 14.56
N GLY A 5 1.85 -10.87 13.85
CA GLY A 5 2.55 -12.15 14.00
C GLY A 5 3.96 -12.01 13.43
N GLY A 6 4.98 -12.23 14.27
CA GLY A 6 6.32 -11.66 14.11
C GLY A 6 7.37 -12.47 13.34
N ASP A 7 8.44 -11.75 12.99
CA ASP A 7 9.83 -12.12 13.24
C ASP A 7 10.59 -10.80 13.46
N PHE A 8 10.79 -10.43 14.73
CA PHE A 8 11.67 -9.30 15.09
C PHE A 8 13.12 -9.80 14.97
N TYR A 9 13.92 -9.09 14.16
CA TYR A 9 15.34 -9.35 13.90
C TYR A 9 15.67 -10.63 13.12
N ARG A 10 15.59 -10.57 11.77
CA ARG A 10 16.49 -11.40 10.95
C ARG A 10 16.97 -10.83 9.63
N ASP A 11 16.35 -9.80 9.08
CA ASP A 11 16.91 -9.09 7.93
C ASP A 11 17.41 -7.70 8.32
N ARG A 12 18.73 -7.51 8.23
CA ARG A 12 19.35 -6.18 8.28
C ARG A 12 19.03 -5.48 6.97
N SER A 13 18.44 -4.29 7.09
CA SER A 13 18.28 -3.27 6.06
C SER A 13 17.16 -3.51 5.04
N TYR A 14 16.48 -2.42 4.66
CA TYR A 14 15.34 -2.30 3.73
C TYR A 14 13.93 -2.48 4.35
N ASN A 15 13.48 -1.40 4.98
CA ASN A 15 12.16 -1.23 5.60
C ASN A 15 11.08 -1.01 4.51
N ASN A 16 10.68 -2.06 3.79
CA ASN A 16 9.84 -2.01 2.57
C ASN A 16 8.33 -2.23 2.79
N SER A 17 7.74 -1.47 3.72
CA SER A 17 6.34 -1.05 3.61
C SER A 17 6.13 0.30 4.28
N ILE A 18 5.45 1.18 3.56
CA ILE A 18 5.38 2.62 3.81
C ILE A 18 4.46 2.93 4.98
N LEU A 19 3.25 2.37 4.99
CA LEU A 19 2.15 2.93 5.78
C LEU A 19 1.91 2.28 7.14
N GLY A 20 2.33 1.03 7.35
CA GLY A 20 2.14 0.35 8.64
C GLY A 20 0.69 0.31 9.16
N GLY A 21 -0.31 0.35 8.27
CA GLY A 21 -1.73 0.39 8.66
C GLY A 21 -2.33 1.80 8.83
N LEU A 22 -1.59 2.87 8.56
CA LEU A 22 -2.06 4.26 8.72
C LEU A 22 -3.34 4.57 7.93
N LEU A 23 -3.50 4.00 6.73
CA LEU A 23 -4.73 4.17 5.94
C LEU A 23 -5.94 3.60 6.69
N ALA A 24 -5.82 2.38 7.23
CA ALA A 24 -6.88 1.75 8.01
C ALA A 24 -7.19 2.52 9.30
N PHE A 25 -6.15 3.06 9.96
CA PHE A 25 -6.32 3.92 11.13
C PHE A 25 -7.16 5.16 10.78
N VAL A 26 -6.82 5.88 9.71
CA VAL A 26 -7.57 7.07 9.28
C VAL A 26 -9.03 6.73 8.95
N PHE A 27 -9.27 5.61 8.27
CA PHE A 27 -10.64 5.12 8.06
C PHE A 27 -11.35 4.81 9.38
N SER A 28 -10.68 4.14 10.32
CA SER A 28 -11.27 3.75 11.62
C SER A 28 -11.73 4.91 12.49
N CYS A 29 -11.17 6.11 12.26
CA CYS A 29 -11.57 7.34 12.95
C CYS A 29 -12.91 7.91 12.45
N VAL A 30 -13.46 7.41 11.33
CA VAL A 30 -14.71 7.91 10.74
C VAL A 30 -15.90 7.10 11.28
N PRO A 31 -16.92 7.74 11.87
CA PRO A 31 -18.15 7.04 12.27
C PRO A 31 -18.81 6.33 11.07
N GLY A 32 -19.23 5.08 11.26
CA GLY A 32 -19.87 4.28 10.22
C GLY A 32 -18.91 3.62 9.22
N VAL A 33 -17.59 3.67 9.47
CA VAL A 33 -16.58 3.04 8.61
C VAL A 33 -16.81 1.54 8.37
N SER A 34 -17.46 0.83 9.29
CA SER A 34 -17.81 -0.59 9.13
C SER A 34 -18.68 -0.89 7.91
N ASN A 35 -19.37 0.13 7.37
CA ASN A 35 -20.21 -0.01 6.19
C ASN A 35 -19.40 0.07 4.87
N VAL A 36 -18.16 0.54 4.93
CA VAL A 36 -17.33 0.80 3.73
C VAL A 36 -15.98 0.09 3.77
N LEU A 37 -15.40 -0.12 4.95
CA LEU A 37 -14.14 -0.81 5.13
C LEU A 37 -14.40 -2.27 5.51
N PHE A 38 -14.31 -3.16 4.52
CA PHE A 38 -14.42 -4.60 4.75
C PHE A 38 -13.16 -5.18 5.42
N SER A 39 -11.99 -4.84 4.88
CA SER A 39 -10.69 -5.39 5.29
C SER A 39 -9.52 -4.48 4.90
N SER A 40 -8.30 -4.74 5.39
CA SER A 40 -7.07 -3.97 5.07
C SER A 40 -5.75 -4.68 5.45
N VAL A 41 -5.04 -5.35 4.56
CA VAL A 41 -3.84 -6.13 4.98
C VAL A 41 -2.58 -5.27 4.98
N VAL A 42 -1.68 -5.47 5.97
CA VAL A 42 -0.32 -4.90 5.96
C VAL A 42 0.69 -6.00 5.61
N THR A 43 1.27 -5.95 4.40
CA THR A 43 2.24 -6.92 3.91
C THR A 43 3.65 -6.35 3.86
N TYR A 44 4.33 -6.32 5.01
CA TYR A 44 5.68 -5.76 5.13
C TYR A 44 6.70 -6.56 4.31
N ALA A 45 6.81 -7.85 4.61
CA ALA A 45 7.75 -8.73 3.95
C ALA A 45 7.31 -9.10 2.53
N ILE A 46 8.28 -9.32 1.64
CA ILE A 46 8.05 -9.87 0.29
C ILE A 46 7.27 -11.19 0.38
N ARG A 47 7.68 -12.09 1.29
CA ARG A 47 6.98 -13.35 1.54
C ARG A 47 5.49 -13.16 1.89
N SER A 48 5.15 -12.11 2.64
CA SER A 48 3.76 -11.80 2.99
C SER A 48 2.95 -11.32 1.77
N LYS A 49 3.56 -10.56 0.85
CA LYS A 49 2.91 -10.18 -0.41
C LYS A 49 2.59 -11.41 -1.25
N HIS A 50 3.47 -12.41 -1.27
CA HIS A 50 3.19 -13.69 -1.92
C HIS A 50 2.10 -14.49 -1.18
N SER A 51 2.29 -14.79 0.10
CA SER A 51 1.42 -15.72 0.82
C SER A 51 0.02 -15.17 1.10
N ILE A 52 -0.12 -13.84 1.28
CA ILE A 52 -1.40 -13.22 1.65
C ILE A 52 -2.08 -12.57 0.46
N LEU A 53 -1.33 -11.92 -0.43
CA LEU A 53 -1.89 -11.20 -1.59
C LEU A 53 -1.72 -11.98 -2.90
N GLY A 54 -1.18 -13.20 -2.86
CA GLY A 54 -1.06 -14.07 -4.03
C GLY A 54 -0.15 -13.51 -5.13
N VAL A 55 0.76 -12.58 -4.80
CA VAL A 55 1.71 -12.03 -5.77
C VAL A 55 2.80 -13.06 -6.05
N PRO A 56 2.93 -13.64 -7.27
CA PRO A 56 3.90 -14.68 -7.56
C PRO A 56 5.34 -14.17 -7.42
N GLN A 57 6.24 -15.01 -6.89
CA GLN A 57 7.64 -14.60 -6.66
C GLN A 57 8.34 -14.20 -7.96
N GLN A 58 8.04 -14.89 -9.07
CA GLN A 58 8.57 -14.57 -10.40
C GLN A 58 8.26 -13.13 -10.86
N GLU A 59 7.12 -12.57 -10.44
CA GLU A 59 6.72 -11.19 -10.81
C GLU A 59 7.50 -10.18 -9.96
N ILE A 60 7.72 -10.50 -8.69
CA ILE A 60 8.55 -9.70 -7.78
C ILE A 60 10.00 -9.69 -8.27
N ASP A 61 10.52 -10.84 -8.70
CA ASP A 61 11.88 -10.96 -9.23
C ASP A 61 12.05 -10.18 -10.55
N LYS A 62 10.98 -10.11 -11.36
CA LYS A 62 10.98 -9.44 -12.66
C LYS A 62 10.84 -7.92 -12.55
N TYR A 63 9.91 -7.44 -11.73
CA TYR A 63 9.53 -6.02 -11.68
C TYR A 63 10.06 -5.29 -10.45
N GLY A 64 10.51 -6.01 -9.42
CA GLY A 64 10.84 -5.45 -8.12
C GLY A 64 9.60 -5.24 -7.25
N VAL A 65 9.79 -5.19 -5.93
CA VAL A 65 8.68 -5.05 -4.97
C VAL A 65 8.03 -3.65 -5.00
N VAL A 66 8.78 -2.63 -5.44
CA VAL A 66 8.32 -1.25 -5.63
C VAL A 66 8.10 -1.02 -7.11
N SER A 67 6.94 -1.45 -7.61
CA SER A 67 6.60 -1.31 -9.03
C SER A 67 5.11 -1.11 -9.23
N GLU A 68 4.73 -0.63 -10.42
CA GLU A 68 3.34 -0.49 -10.79
C GLU A 68 2.65 -1.85 -10.96
N GLU A 69 3.33 -2.84 -11.51
CA GLU A 69 2.82 -4.18 -11.73
C GLU A 69 2.49 -4.86 -10.40
N ILE A 70 3.39 -4.78 -9.42
CA ILE A 70 3.16 -5.35 -8.09
C ILE A 70 2.02 -4.60 -7.39
N ALA A 71 1.95 -3.27 -7.50
CA ALA A 71 0.83 -2.52 -6.94
C ALA A 71 -0.51 -2.96 -7.56
N GLY A 72 -0.61 -2.95 -8.89
CA GLY A 72 -1.82 -3.39 -9.59
C GLY A 72 -2.24 -4.82 -9.20
N MET A 73 -1.29 -5.76 -9.24
CA MET A 73 -1.53 -7.16 -8.90
C MET A 73 -1.99 -7.35 -7.46
N MET A 74 -1.41 -6.63 -6.50
CA MET A 74 -1.86 -6.64 -5.11
C MET A 74 -3.33 -6.21 -4.99
N ALA A 75 -3.75 -5.17 -5.70
CA ALA A 75 -5.14 -4.70 -5.64
C ALA A 75 -6.10 -5.68 -6.33
N GLU A 76 -5.74 -6.20 -7.50
CA GLU A 76 -6.57 -7.15 -8.24
C GLU A 76 -6.75 -8.47 -7.49
N ASN A 77 -5.68 -8.99 -6.89
CA ASN A 77 -5.73 -10.26 -6.18
C ASN A 77 -6.60 -10.18 -4.92
N VAL A 78 -6.66 -9.02 -4.26
CA VAL A 78 -7.60 -8.80 -3.15
C VAL A 78 -9.04 -8.94 -3.64
N LEU A 79 -9.40 -8.34 -4.78
CA LEU A 79 -10.75 -8.47 -5.35
C LEU A 79 -11.10 -9.88 -5.83
N LYS A 80 -10.09 -10.64 -6.29
CA LYS A 80 -10.26 -12.06 -6.64
C LYS A 80 -10.52 -12.92 -5.40
N THR A 81 -9.92 -12.55 -4.27
CA THR A 81 -10.01 -13.32 -3.01
C THR A 81 -11.25 -12.98 -2.21
N LEU A 82 -11.69 -11.72 -2.22
CA LEU A 82 -12.83 -11.23 -1.45
C LEU A 82 -13.99 -10.92 -2.39
N GLU A 83 -15.05 -11.71 -2.34
CA GLU A 83 -16.22 -11.56 -3.21
C GLU A 83 -17.03 -10.30 -2.89
N ASP A 84 -17.17 -9.96 -1.60
CA ASP A 84 -17.98 -8.82 -1.10
C ASP A 84 -17.27 -7.46 -1.20
N VAL A 85 -16.14 -7.37 -1.92
CA VAL A 85 -15.37 -6.12 -2.06
C VAL A 85 -15.46 -5.64 -3.50
N ASP A 86 -15.89 -4.40 -3.72
CA ASP A 86 -16.01 -3.81 -5.06
C ASP A 86 -14.77 -3.03 -5.51
N ILE A 87 -14.06 -2.44 -4.54
CA ILE A 87 -12.92 -1.56 -4.77
C ILE A 87 -11.79 -1.95 -3.81
N ALA A 88 -10.58 -2.12 -4.33
CA ALA A 88 -9.38 -2.38 -3.54
C ALA A 88 -8.31 -1.35 -3.88
N VAL A 89 -7.59 -0.90 -2.85
CA VAL A 89 -6.38 -0.08 -2.98
C VAL A 89 -5.19 -0.82 -2.40
N SER A 90 -4.07 -0.79 -3.10
CA SER A 90 -2.79 -1.36 -2.69
C SER A 90 -1.71 -0.31 -2.76
N ILE A 91 -0.67 -0.45 -1.92
CA ILE A 91 0.39 0.55 -1.79
C ILE A 91 1.71 -0.17 -1.56
N THR A 92 2.71 0.12 -2.39
CA THR A 92 4.08 -0.37 -2.25
C THR A 92 5.08 0.74 -2.56
N GLY A 93 6.20 0.78 -1.85
CA GLY A 93 7.23 1.81 -2.06
C GLY A 93 8.20 1.95 -0.89
N ILE A 94 9.04 2.98 -0.98
CA ILE A 94 10.05 3.30 0.02
C ILE A 94 9.78 4.71 0.58
N ALA A 95 9.36 4.77 1.84
CA ALA A 95 9.07 6.04 2.52
C ALA A 95 10.33 6.79 2.98
N GLY A 96 11.51 6.15 2.91
CA GLY A 96 12.74 6.61 3.53
C GLY A 96 12.98 6.07 4.95
N ALA A 97 14.22 6.25 5.41
CA ALA A 97 14.65 5.81 6.74
C ALA A 97 13.92 6.58 7.84
N THR A 98 13.54 5.88 8.91
CA THR A 98 13.18 6.53 10.16
C THR A 98 14.47 7.16 10.71
N ALA A 99 14.51 8.46 10.96
CA ALA A 99 15.66 9.07 11.61
C ALA A 99 15.95 8.31 12.91
N HIS A 100 17.14 7.72 13.02
CA HIS A 100 17.54 7.03 14.25
C HIS A 100 17.73 8.10 15.34
N PHE A 101 16.98 7.98 16.45
CA PHE A 101 17.10 8.89 17.60
C PHE A 101 18.50 8.86 18.25
N THR A 102 19.39 7.94 17.85
CA THR A 102 20.62 7.62 18.60
C THR A 102 21.90 7.51 17.78
N SER A 103 21.92 7.72 16.46
CA SER A 103 23.17 7.57 15.70
C SER A 103 23.32 8.56 14.56
N GLN A 104 24.39 9.35 14.63
CA GLN A 104 24.91 10.27 13.60
C GLN A 104 25.40 9.57 12.31
N ALA A 105 24.98 8.32 12.06
CA ALA A 105 25.25 7.71 10.76
C ALA A 105 24.39 8.45 9.72
N PRO A 106 24.97 8.95 8.60
CA PRO A 106 24.16 9.50 7.54
C PRO A 106 23.16 8.44 7.13
N ALA A 107 21.87 8.80 7.09
CA ALA A 107 20.87 7.93 6.50
C ALA A 107 21.37 7.61 5.10
N VAL A 108 21.75 6.36 4.85
CA VAL A 108 22.01 5.90 3.48
C VAL A 108 20.68 6.08 2.77
N MET A 109 20.58 7.14 1.97
CA MET A 109 19.38 7.43 1.22
C MET A 109 19.40 6.52 0.01
N ASP A 110 18.52 5.52 0.03
CA ASP A 110 18.18 4.75 -1.14
C ASP A 110 17.72 5.73 -2.24
N PRO A 111 18.24 5.65 -3.48
CA PRO A 111 17.81 6.53 -4.57
C PRO A 111 16.31 6.45 -4.86
N GLU A 112 15.63 5.38 -4.46
CA GLU A 112 14.17 5.22 -4.58
C GLU A 112 13.40 5.75 -3.36
N THR A 113 14.08 6.44 -2.42
CA THR A 113 13.41 7.07 -1.27
C THR A 113 12.41 8.12 -1.73
N GLY A 114 11.14 7.93 -1.36
CA GLY A 114 10.03 8.80 -1.76
C GLY A 114 9.19 8.22 -2.91
N VAL A 115 9.67 7.16 -3.57
CA VAL A 115 8.95 6.49 -4.67
C VAL A 115 7.87 5.56 -4.10
N VAL A 116 6.63 5.78 -4.55
CA VAL A 116 5.46 5.01 -4.13
C VAL A 116 4.58 4.69 -5.33
N HIS A 117 4.13 3.44 -5.40
CA HIS A 117 3.11 2.99 -6.33
C HIS A 117 1.81 2.67 -5.59
N ILE A 118 0.71 3.23 -6.07
CA ILE A 118 -0.64 2.97 -5.58
C ILE A 118 -1.41 2.21 -6.67
N GLY A 119 -1.89 1.02 -6.38
CA GLY A 119 -2.79 0.26 -7.23
C GLY A 119 -4.24 0.47 -6.82
N LEU A 120 -5.13 0.68 -7.77
CA LEU A 120 -6.57 0.82 -7.57
C LEU A 120 -7.28 -0.17 -8.49
N ALA A 121 -7.92 -1.17 -7.90
CA ALA A 121 -8.73 -2.14 -8.63
C ALA A 121 -10.21 -1.90 -8.34
N LYS A 122 -11.03 -2.06 -9.37
CA LYS A 122 -12.50 -2.08 -9.28
C LYS A 122 -12.99 -3.35 -9.94
N ARG A 123 -13.95 -4.03 -9.33
CA ARG A 123 -14.50 -5.29 -9.86
C ARG A 123 -14.99 -5.10 -11.30
N GLY A 124 -14.61 -6.03 -12.17
CA GLY A 124 -14.94 -5.99 -13.60
C GLY A 124 -14.12 -4.99 -14.43
N SER A 125 -13.10 -4.35 -13.86
CA SER A 125 -12.19 -3.45 -14.57
C SER A 125 -10.73 -3.83 -14.32
N LYS A 126 -9.84 -3.51 -15.26
CA LYS A 126 -8.40 -3.63 -15.07
C LYS A 126 -7.95 -2.64 -13.98
N ALA A 127 -6.99 -3.03 -13.14
CA ALA A 127 -6.44 -2.09 -12.16
C ALA A 127 -5.74 -0.91 -12.82
N GLN A 128 -5.88 0.24 -12.17
CA GLN A 128 -5.12 1.46 -12.48
C GLN A 128 -3.98 1.59 -11.48
N THR A 129 -2.85 2.12 -11.94
CA THR A 129 -1.64 2.29 -11.14
C THR A 129 -1.19 3.73 -11.18
N PHE A 130 -0.72 4.24 -10.04
CA PHE A 130 -0.29 5.62 -9.88
C PHE A 130 1.08 5.63 -9.23
N ARG A 131 2.10 6.04 -9.99
CA ARG A 131 3.43 6.31 -9.47
C ARG A 131 3.47 7.73 -8.91
N HIS A 132 4.03 7.85 -7.71
CA HIS A 132 4.30 9.11 -7.06
C HIS A 132 5.76 9.16 -6.63
N ASP A 133 6.34 10.34 -6.82
CA ASP A 133 7.70 10.63 -6.41
C ASP A 133 7.65 11.83 -5.45
N TRP A 134 8.03 11.58 -4.20
CA TRP A 134 8.11 12.58 -3.15
C TRP A 134 9.53 12.69 -2.64
N GLU A 135 10.41 13.13 -3.53
CA GLU A 135 11.78 13.46 -3.20
C GLU A 135 11.82 14.46 -2.04
N HIS A 136 12.81 14.28 -1.16
CA HIS A 136 13.11 15.18 -0.03
C HIS A 136 12.06 15.28 1.09
N LEU A 137 10.95 14.54 1.02
CA LEU A 137 10.02 14.46 2.14
C LEU A 137 10.53 13.52 3.22
N THR A 138 10.20 13.82 4.48
CA THR A 138 10.41 12.89 5.58
C THR A 138 9.49 11.67 5.44
N ARG A 139 9.87 10.56 6.08
CA ARG A 139 9.03 9.35 6.14
C ARG A 139 7.57 9.62 6.52
N PHE A 140 7.35 10.47 7.52
CA PHE A 140 6.02 10.80 7.99
C PHE A 140 5.23 11.63 6.97
N GLU A 141 5.89 12.55 6.27
CA GLU A 141 5.27 13.35 5.21
C GLU A 141 4.90 12.49 3.99
N VAL A 142 5.77 11.56 3.58
CA VAL A 142 5.46 10.59 2.52
C VAL A 142 4.25 9.75 2.94
N GLN A 143 4.24 9.20 4.15
CA GLN A 143 3.11 8.42 4.66
C GLN A 143 1.79 9.21 4.62
N LYS A 144 1.81 10.46 5.06
CA LYS A 144 0.64 11.34 5.05
C LYS A 144 0.16 11.62 3.61
N ALA A 145 1.07 11.97 2.71
CA ALA A 145 0.76 12.26 1.31
C ALA A 145 0.14 11.03 0.61
N VAL A 146 0.70 9.85 0.85
CA VAL A 146 0.18 8.58 0.34
C VAL A 146 -1.25 8.31 0.84
N VAL A 147 -1.52 8.49 2.14
CA VAL A 147 -2.88 8.29 2.68
C VAL A 147 -3.87 9.24 2.04
N GLN A 148 -3.53 10.52 1.94
CA GLN A 148 -4.39 11.52 1.31
C GLN A 148 -4.69 11.15 -0.15
N LYS A 149 -3.67 10.70 -0.89
CA LYS A 149 -3.84 10.29 -2.28
C LYS A 149 -4.71 9.05 -2.41
N ALA A 150 -4.49 8.03 -1.59
CA ALA A 150 -5.26 6.80 -1.60
C ALA A 150 -6.75 7.06 -1.29
N ILE A 151 -7.05 7.92 -0.30
CA ILE A 151 -8.44 8.31 0.02
C ILE A 151 -9.09 9.03 -1.17
N GLY A 152 -8.38 9.98 -1.81
CA GLY A 152 -8.90 10.68 -2.98
C GLY A 152 -9.21 9.74 -4.15
N LEU A 153 -8.33 8.78 -4.42
CA LEU A 153 -8.54 7.76 -5.45
C LEU A 153 -9.76 6.86 -5.15
N LEU A 154 -9.91 6.42 -3.89
CA LEU A 154 -11.08 5.64 -3.46
C LEU A 154 -12.39 6.44 -3.61
N ALA A 155 -12.38 7.73 -3.25
CA ALA A 155 -13.56 8.59 -3.39
C ALA A 155 -13.98 8.76 -4.86
N LEU A 156 -13.02 8.94 -5.77
CA LEU A 156 -13.28 9.02 -7.22
C LEU A 156 -13.83 7.69 -7.76
N ALA A 157 -13.24 6.56 -7.35
CA ALA A 157 -13.68 5.24 -7.75
C ALA A 157 -15.12 4.93 -7.30
N ALA A 158 -15.48 5.30 -6.07
CA ALA A 158 -16.83 5.12 -5.52
C ALA A 158 -17.86 6.03 -6.23
N SER A 159 -17.49 7.27 -6.54
CA SER A 159 -18.38 8.23 -7.22
C SER A 159 -18.75 7.78 -8.65
N SER A 160 -17.86 7.03 -9.31
CA SER A 160 -18.13 6.45 -10.64
C SER A 160 -19.14 5.28 -10.64
N GLN A 161 -19.45 4.67 -9.48
CA GLN A 161 -20.48 3.63 -9.37
C GLN A 161 -21.89 4.22 -9.25
N ALA A 162 -22.03 5.41 -8.65
CA ALA A 162 -23.32 6.04 -8.44
C ALA A 162 -24.03 6.44 -9.75
N GLN A 163 -23.30 6.57 -10.87
CA GLN A 163 -23.85 6.97 -12.17
C GLN A 163 -24.34 5.81 -13.05
N LEU A 164 -24.06 4.55 -12.68
CA LEU A 164 -24.46 3.36 -13.46
C LEU A 164 -25.70 2.64 -12.89
N GLY A 165 -26.28 3.17 -11.81
CA GLY A 165 -27.45 2.61 -11.12
C GLY A 165 -28.67 3.55 -11.08
N CYS A 166 -28.72 4.57 -11.93
CA CYS A 166 -29.88 5.44 -12.14
C CYS A 166 -30.48 5.20 -13.53
#